data_AF-A0A7X0IRU4-F1
#
_entry.id   AF-A0A7X0IRU4-F1
#
_cell.length_a   1.000
_cell.length_b   1.000
_cell.length_c   1.000
_cell.angle_alpha   90.00
_cell.angle_beta   90.00
_cell.angle_gamma   90.00
#
_symmetry.space_group_name_H-M   'P 1'
#
loop_
_entity.id
_entity.type
_entity.pdbx_description
1 polymer ?
#
loop_
_entity_poly.entity_id
_entity_poly.type
_entity_poly.pdbx_seq_one_letter_code
_entity_poly.pdbx_strand_id
1 'polypeptide(L)'
;MNDLKPKVSLVIPVYNGADYLHEAIRSALAQTYGNLEIIVVNDGSKDGGATDAIAREYGDSIRYIARENGGVAAALNTAAEAMTGDYLSWLSHDDLYAPQKVERDVDALLALDTRERDRSIIYSDYAVFSDTPDRATEVRMEGVRPEAFRYWLTIKNALHGCTLLVPRQAFAESGGFDERLRTTQDFDLWFRLAGQYRFHHLPEVLVYARSHAEQGSVKMAGTAYEESNALLERFLSGLTSDDFKAAGYTGRFDAYTALARSFWRRSFVPAARAASNAAFSARNEVPFSGQIRLLSMLVLAPLEMRFWQTVRRVLSPHRRARLRMMASLLTARRRVRGLETGDLKKRFSRIYKENIFGGGVSRSGEGSDLVQTEIIRREIPSLLKRLGARSLLDAPCGDWHWMQKTELGVDQYIGVDLVEEMIDLNSRKFGNEHVRFASLDLTRDALPRVDVIFSRDCLVHLTSADALRIIENFKRSGARYLLTTTFTDRQKNNELAGSNAFWRPLNMQAAPFNFPEPIALINEGCTEERGKYQDKCLGLWELADIHIPSMPDSGGPP
;
A
#
# COMPACT_ATOMS: atom_id res chain seq x y z
N MET A 1 24.36 -25.49 27.10
CA MET A 1 23.22 -25.23 28.00
C MET A 1 21.97 -25.48 27.18
N ASN A 2 21.09 -26.38 27.61
CA ASN A 2 19.80 -26.59 26.94
C ASN A 2 18.97 -25.31 27.07
N ASP A 3 19.08 -24.39 26.11
CA ASP A 3 18.11 -23.31 25.92
C ASP A 3 16.84 -23.99 25.39
N LEU A 4 15.99 -24.45 26.32
CA LEU A 4 14.71 -25.06 26.00
C LEU A 4 13.92 -24.07 25.14
N LYS A 5 13.65 -24.45 23.90
CA LYS A 5 12.77 -23.72 22.98
C LYS A 5 11.48 -23.35 23.74
N PRO A 6 11.12 -22.06 23.89
CA PRO A 6 10.01 -21.63 24.74
C PRO A 6 8.68 -22.20 24.25
N LYS A 7 7.75 -22.50 25.15
CA LYS A 7 6.42 -22.95 24.74
C LYS A 7 5.59 -21.76 24.26
N VAL A 8 4.95 -21.87 23.11
CA VAL A 8 4.08 -20.79 22.58
C VAL A 8 2.62 -21.25 22.61
N SER A 9 1.74 -20.41 23.17
CA SER A 9 0.29 -20.61 23.13
C SER A 9 -0.28 -19.80 21.98
N LEU A 10 -0.70 -20.49 20.92
CA LEU A 10 -1.38 -19.90 19.78
C LEU A 10 -2.87 -19.80 20.10
N VAL A 11 -3.39 -18.58 20.17
CA VAL A 11 -4.74 -18.27 20.65
C VAL A 11 -5.63 -17.84 19.49
N ILE A 12 -6.78 -18.50 19.34
CA ILE A 12 -7.80 -18.22 18.32
C ILE A 12 -9.10 -17.78 19.00
N PRO A 13 -9.35 -16.47 19.19
CA PRO A 13 -10.65 -15.99 19.62
C PRO A 13 -11.64 -16.07 18.45
N VAL A 14 -12.83 -16.62 18.69
CA VAL A 14 -13.86 -16.82 17.66
C VAL A 14 -15.26 -16.43 18.16
N TYR A 15 -16.02 -15.74 17.31
CA TYR A 15 -17.44 -15.45 17.51
C TYR A 15 -18.14 -15.49 16.15
N ASN A 16 -19.13 -16.38 15.99
CA ASN A 16 -19.82 -16.64 14.71
C ASN A 16 -18.83 -16.90 13.56
N GLY A 17 -17.80 -17.70 13.81
CA GLY A 17 -16.66 -17.83 12.91
C GLY A 17 -16.66 -19.09 12.05
N ALA A 18 -17.80 -19.76 11.91
CA ALA A 18 -17.90 -21.04 11.20
C ALA A 18 -17.35 -21.00 9.76
N ASP A 19 -17.44 -19.83 9.11
CA ASP A 19 -16.99 -19.63 7.73
C ASP A 19 -15.49 -19.81 7.54
N TYR A 20 -14.66 -19.54 8.58
CA TYR A 20 -13.19 -19.49 8.44
C TYR A 20 -12.42 -20.26 9.51
N LEU A 21 -13.08 -20.67 10.61
CA LEU A 21 -12.43 -21.31 11.74
C LEU A 21 -11.64 -22.57 11.37
N HIS A 22 -12.12 -23.35 10.39
CA HIS A 22 -11.38 -24.50 9.90
C HIS A 22 -10.01 -24.12 9.33
N GLU A 23 -9.95 -23.06 8.52
CA GLU A 23 -8.71 -22.62 7.88
C GLU A 23 -7.73 -22.08 8.92
N ALA A 24 -8.22 -21.28 9.89
CA ALA A 24 -7.41 -20.76 10.98
C ALA A 24 -6.79 -21.88 11.82
N ILE A 25 -7.59 -22.85 12.29
CA ILE A 25 -7.08 -23.99 13.08
C ILE A 25 -6.08 -24.82 12.27
N ARG A 26 -6.35 -25.09 10.99
CA ARG A 26 -5.41 -25.82 10.13
C ARG A 26 -4.08 -25.09 9.97
N SER A 27 -4.08 -23.77 9.82
CA SER A 27 -2.85 -22.97 9.72
C SER A 27 -2.04 -22.97 11.03
N ALA A 28 -2.72 -23.04 12.17
CA ALA A 28 -2.11 -23.18 13.49
C ALA A 28 -1.49 -24.58 13.70
N LEU A 29 -2.19 -25.64 13.29
CA LEU A 29 -1.68 -27.02 13.36
C LEU A 29 -0.53 -27.29 12.39
N ALA A 30 -0.48 -26.56 11.27
CA ALA A 30 0.56 -26.70 10.25
C ALA A 30 1.88 -25.97 10.59
N GLN A 31 2.01 -25.40 11.79
CA GLN A 31 3.22 -24.70 12.19
C GLN A 31 4.43 -25.66 12.26
N THR A 32 5.59 -25.19 11.79
CA THR A 32 6.86 -25.96 11.85
C THR A 32 7.43 -26.02 13.27
N TYR A 33 7.03 -25.10 14.14
CA TYR A 33 7.46 -25.06 15.53
C TYR A 33 6.71 -26.11 16.38
N GLY A 34 7.44 -27.04 17.01
CA GLY A 34 6.81 -28.17 17.71
C GLY A 34 6.36 -27.91 19.15
N ASN A 35 6.91 -26.92 19.86
CA ASN A 35 6.57 -26.66 21.26
C ASN A 35 5.38 -25.70 21.39
N LEU A 36 4.22 -26.14 20.92
CA LEU A 36 2.99 -25.36 20.83
C LEU A 36 1.86 -25.93 21.68
N GLU A 37 0.97 -25.05 22.11
CA GLU A 37 -0.43 -25.40 22.36
C GLU A 37 -1.33 -24.46 21.55
N ILE A 38 -2.48 -24.95 21.11
CA ILE A 38 -3.47 -24.17 20.38
C ILE A 38 -4.70 -24.03 21.26
N ILE A 39 -5.14 -22.80 21.53
CA ILE A 39 -6.29 -22.52 22.38
C ILE A 39 -7.34 -21.80 21.53
N VAL A 40 -8.49 -22.41 21.35
CA VAL A 40 -9.64 -21.80 20.67
C VAL A 40 -10.62 -21.32 21.72
N VAL A 41 -10.91 -20.02 21.76
CA VAL A 41 -11.87 -19.43 22.69
C VAL A 41 -13.11 -18.99 21.92
N ASN A 42 -14.20 -19.75 22.05
CA ASN A 42 -15.51 -19.38 21.53
C ASN A 42 -16.18 -18.37 22.46
N ASP A 43 -16.24 -17.12 22.01
CA ASP A 43 -16.83 -15.99 22.70
C ASP A 43 -18.36 -15.94 22.56
N GLY A 44 -19.02 -17.07 22.82
CA GLY A 44 -20.48 -17.17 22.87
C GLY A 44 -21.16 -17.04 21.50
N SER A 45 -20.67 -17.76 20.49
CA SER A 45 -21.25 -17.79 19.13
C SER A 45 -22.75 -18.12 19.13
N LYS A 46 -23.47 -17.49 18.20
CA LYS A 46 -24.93 -17.58 17.97
C LYS A 46 -25.26 -18.05 16.55
N ASP A 47 -24.45 -18.95 16.01
CA ASP A 47 -24.54 -19.50 14.66
C ASP A 47 -25.16 -20.90 14.62
N GLY A 48 -26.09 -21.17 15.54
CA GLY A 48 -26.75 -22.47 15.64
C GLY A 48 -25.84 -23.63 16.07
N GLY A 49 -24.66 -23.32 16.64
CA GLY A 49 -23.69 -24.31 17.08
C GLY A 49 -22.69 -24.75 16.00
N ALA A 50 -22.66 -24.08 14.85
CA ALA A 50 -21.72 -24.39 13.77
C ALA A 50 -20.26 -24.18 14.20
N THR A 51 -19.95 -23.05 14.87
CA THR A 51 -18.61 -22.80 15.43
C THR A 51 -18.21 -23.86 16.46
N ASP A 52 -19.12 -24.26 17.34
CA ASP A 52 -18.90 -25.33 18.33
C ASP A 52 -18.61 -26.68 17.67
N ALA A 53 -19.37 -27.04 16.64
CA ALA A 53 -19.20 -28.29 15.91
C ALA A 53 -17.79 -28.37 15.29
N ILE A 54 -17.38 -27.32 14.57
CA ILE A 54 -16.06 -27.24 13.93
C ILE A 54 -14.93 -27.39 14.96
N ALA A 55 -14.99 -26.67 16.08
CA ALA A 55 -13.93 -26.76 17.09
C ALA A 55 -13.82 -28.17 17.69
N ARG A 56 -14.96 -28.85 17.92
CA ARG A 56 -14.99 -30.21 18.49
C ARG A 56 -14.40 -31.26 17.56
N GLU A 57 -14.44 -31.07 16.25
CA GLU A 57 -13.83 -31.99 15.28
C GLU A 57 -12.31 -32.15 15.48
N TYR A 58 -11.63 -31.15 16.03
CA TYR A 58 -10.19 -31.19 16.25
C TYR A 58 -9.76 -31.93 17.52
N GLY A 59 -10.71 -32.28 18.40
CA GLY A 59 -10.46 -33.05 19.62
C GLY A 59 -9.31 -32.50 20.46
N ASP A 60 -8.38 -33.36 20.86
CA ASP A 60 -7.22 -33.01 21.69
C ASP A 60 -6.13 -32.22 20.95
N SER A 61 -6.27 -32.00 19.63
CA SER A 61 -5.33 -31.17 18.86
C SER A 61 -5.43 -29.69 19.22
N ILE A 62 -6.54 -29.29 19.84
CA ILE A 62 -6.76 -27.94 20.35
C ILE A 62 -7.30 -28.01 21.78
N ARG A 63 -7.09 -26.95 22.55
CA ARG A 63 -7.80 -26.70 23.80
C ARG A 63 -8.95 -25.76 23.53
N TYR A 64 -10.17 -26.28 23.60
CA TYR A 64 -11.37 -25.49 23.36
C TYR A 64 -11.96 -24.92 24.66
N ILE A 65 -12.28 -23.62 24.66
CA ILE A 65 -12.91 -22.92 25.78
C ILE A 65 -14.13 -22.17 25.25
N ALA A 66 -15.31 -22.48 25.77
CA ALA A 66 -16.53 -21.72 25.50
C ALA A 66 -16.81 -20.76 26.67
N ARG A 67 -17.22 -19.53 26.35
CA ARG A 67 -17.60 -18.51 27.32
C ARG A 67 -18.85 -17.75 26.86
N GLU A 68 -19.47 -16.99 27.75
CA GLU A 68 -20.49 -16.01 27.37
C GLU A 68 -19.84 -14.84 26.60
N ASN A 69 -20.54 -14.30 25.60
CA ASN A 69 -19.98 -13.22 24.76
C ASN A 69 -19.57 -11.99 25.58
N GLY A 70 -18.29 -11.65 25.52
CA GLY A 70 -17.71 -10.44 26.14
C GLY A 70 -16.89 -9.59 25.16
N GLY A 71 -16.72 -10.04 23.92
CA GLY A 71 -15.84 -9.44 22.93
C GLY A 71 -14.46 -10.08 22.88
N VAL A 72 -13.74 -9.74 21.81
CA VAL A 72 -12.39 -10.27 21.54
C VAL A 72 -11.40 -10.02 22.67
N ALA A 73 -11.49 -8.87 23.36
CA ALA A 73 -10.67 -8.57 24.54
C ALA A 73 -10.86 -9.62 25.65
N ALA A 74 -12.11 -9.93 25.98
CA ALA A 74 -12.46 -10.90 27.01
C ALA A 74 -12.05 -12.33 26.61
N ALA A 75 -12.20 -12.67 25.33
CA ALA A 75 -11.74 -13.95 24.79
C ALA A 75 -10.21 -14.10 24.87
N LEU A 76 -9.46 -13.04 24.52
CA LEU A 76 -8.00 -13.01 24.61
C LEU A 76 -7.51 -13.04 26.06
N ASN A 77 -8.17 -12.32 26.98
CA ASN A 77 -7.87 -12.40 28.43
C ASN A 77 -8.12 -13.82 28.96
N THR A 78 -9.26 -14.43 28.61
CA THR A 78 -9.57 -15.83 28.99
C THR A 78 -8.46 -16.78 28.53
N ALA A 79 -7.97 -16.59 27.31
CA ALA A 79 -6.85 -17.39 26.80
C ALA A 79 -5.53 -17.11 27.53
N ALA A 80 -5.22 -15.83 27.81
CA ALA A 80 -4.01 -15.44 28.53
C ALA A 80 -3.98 -15.96 29.98
N GLU A 81 -5.14 -16.13 30.60
CA GLU A 81 -5.26 -16.79 31.91
C GLU A 81 -5.10 -18.31 31.81
N ALA A 82 -5.70 -18.92 30.77
CA ALA A 82 -5.70 -20.36 30.58
C ALA A 82 -4.39 -20.92 29.98
N MET A 83 -3.58 -20.08 29.33
CA MET A 83 -2.38 -20.51 28.62
C MET A 83 -1.37 -21.18 29.56
N THR A 84 -0.54 -22.06 29.01
CA THR A 84 0.59 -22.71 29.71
C THR A 84 1.94 -22.40 29.07
N GLY A 85 1.96 -21.74 27.91
CA GLY A 85 3.15 -21.28 27.22
C GLY A 85 3.78 -20.06 27.87
N ASP A 86 5.05 -19.84 27.52
CA ASP A 86 5.85 -18.69 27.91
C ASP A 86 5.49 -17.44 27.11
N TYR A 87 4.97 -17.63 25.89
CA TYR A 87 4.54 -16.58 24.98
C TYR A 87 3.15 -16.84 24.40
N LEU A 88 2.39 -15.77 24.16
CA LEU A 88 1.11 -15.78 23.46
C LEU A 88 1.30 -15.29 22.03
N SER A 89 0.66 -15.97 21.09
CA SER A 89 0.55 -15.60 19.68
C SER A 89 -0.92 -15.59 19.27
N TRP A 90 -1.48 -14.43 18.93
CA TRP A 90 -2.89 -14.30 18.56
C TRP A 90 -3.10 -14.58 17.06
N LEU A 91 -3.97 -15.53 16.70
CA LEU A 91 -4.47 -15.73 15.35
C LEU A 91 -5.99 -15.45 15.32
N SER A 92 -6.46 -14.42 14.61
CA SER A 92 -7.90 -14.22 14.43
C SER A 92 -8.50 -15.40 13.66
N HIS A 93 -9.74 -15.77 13.99
CA HIS A 93 -10.41 -16.94 13.40
C HIS A 93 -10.63 -16.87 11.88
N ASP A 94 -10.50 -15.68 11.30
CA ASP A 94 -10.64 -15.34 9.88
C ASP A 94 -9.30 -15.19 9.15
N ASP A 95 -8.18 -15.16 9.88
CA ASP A 95 -6.82 -14.99 9.35
C ASP A 95 -6.07 -16.32 9.22
N LEU A 96 -4.88 -16.28 8.62
CA LEU A 96 -3.99 -17.44 8.47
C LEU A 96 -2.55 -17.09 8.85
N TYR A 97 -1.84 -18.05 9.43
CA TYR A 97 -0.39 -17.97 9.60
C TYR A 97 0.36 -18.67 8.47
N ALA A 98 1.50 -18.09 8.08
CA ALA A 98 2.52 -18.84 7.34
C ALA A 98 2.97 -20.05 8.18
N PRO A 99 3.30 -21.21 7.59
CA PRO A 99 3.68 -22.39 8.36
C PRO A 99 4.90 -22.18 9.27
N GLN A 100 5.75 -21.19 8.98
CA GLN A 100 6.97 -20.91 9.71
C GLN A 100 6.79 -19.77 10.73
N LYS A 101 5.61 -19.15 10.83
CA LYS A 101 5.38 -17.93 11.63
C LYS A 101 5.97 -18.03 13.03
N VAL A 102 5.57 -19.04 13.81
CA VAL A 102 6.01 -19.15 15.20
C VAL A 102 7.49 -19.51 15.30
N GLU A 103 8.01 -20.33 14.40
CA GLU A 103 9.44 -20.67 14.36
C GLU A 103 10.29 -19.42 14.10
N ARG A 104 9.91 -18.58 13.13
CA ARG A 104 10.61 -17.34 12.80
C ARG A 104 10.55 -16.32 13.94
N ASP A 105 9.40 -16.17 14.59
CA ASP A 105 9.28 -15.27 15.74
C ASP A 105 10.15 -15.72 16.92
N VAL A 106 10.17 -17.02 17.22
CA VAL A 106 11.02 -17.59 18.29
C VAL A 106 12.50 -17.47 17.92
N ASP A 107 12.89 -17.74 16.66
CA ASP A 107 14.27 -17.56 16.21
C ASP A 107 14.72 -16.11 16.36
N ALA A 108 13.88 -15.15 15.96
CA ALA A 108 14.16 -13.72 16.11
C ALA A 108 14.31 -13.31 17.58
N LEU A 109 13.48 -13.86 18.47
CA LEU A 109 13.57 -13.66 19.91
C LEU A 109 14.85 -14.27 20.51
N LEU A 110 15.20 -15.49 20.12
CA LEU A 110 16.38 -16.20 20.63
C LEU A 110 17.69 -15.57 20.14
N ALA A 111 17.67 -14.89 18.98
CA ALA A 111 18.78 -14.12 18.44
C ALA A 111 19.07 -12.82 19.22
N LEU A 112 18.16 -12.38 20.11
CA LEU A 112 18.41 -11.24 21.00
C LEU A 112 19.34 -11.62 22.14
N ASP A 113 20.03 -10.62 22.70
CA ASP A 113 20.82 -10.80 23.92
C ASP A 113 19.96 -11.35 25.06
N THR A 114 20.52 -12.26 25.86
CA THR A 114 19.78 -12.99 26.91
C THR A 114 19.12 -12.07 27.92
N ARG A 115 19.75 -10.91 28.19
CA ARG A 115 19.23 -9.90 29.12
C ARG A 115 18.06 -9.09 28.55
N GLU A 116 17.90 -9.04 27.23
CA GLU A 116 16.83 -8.30 26.57
C GLU A 116 15.59 -9.18 26.31
N ARG A 117 15.80 -10.48 26.07
CA ARG A 117 14.79 -11.47 25.69
C ARG A 117 13.49 -11.42 26.52
N ASP A 118 13.60 -11.33 27.84
CA ASP A 118 12.45 -11.36 28.77
C ASP A 118 11.54 -10.12 28.65
N ARG A 119 12.07 -9.03 28.06
CA ARG A 119 11.40 -7.75 27.89
C ARG A 119 11.21 -7.41 26.41
N SER A 120 11.23 -8.41 25.53
CA SER A 120 11.07 -8.25 24.10
C SER A 120 9.76 -8.82 23.58
N ILE A 121 9.18 -8.12 22.61
CA ILE A 121 8.00 -8.51 21.84
C ILE A 121 8.42 -8.51 20.37
N ILE A 122 8.19 -9.63 19.68
CA ILE A 122 8.47 -9.72 18.25
C ILE A 122 7.20 -9.34 17.49
N TYR A 123 7.35 -8.62 16.38
CA TYR A 123 6.27 -8.40 15.43
C TYR A 123 6.78 -8.49 14.00
N SER A 124 6.00 -9.13 13.13
CA SER A 124 6.34 -9.38 11.71
C SER A 124 5.48 -8.58 10.73
N ASP A 125 5.87 -8.52 9.46
CA ASP A 125 5.01 -8.00 8.39
C ASP A 125 3.82 -8.93 8.15
N TYR A 126 2.78 -8.42 7.47
CA TYR A 126 1.60 -9.20 7.11
C TYR A 126 1.20 -8.92 5.66
N ALA A 127 0.29 -9.72 5.12
CA ALA A 127 -0.35 -9.47 3.83
C ALA A 127 -1.87 -9.52 3.99
N VAL A 128 -2.60 -8.84 3.11
CA VAL A 128 -4.07 -8.79 3.14
C VAL A 128 -4.63 -9.46 1.90
N PHE A 129 -5.64 -10.32 2.04
CA PHE A 129 -6.30 -10.98 0.92
C PHE A 129 -7.82 -11.00 1.09
N SER A 130 -8.57 -11.02 -0.02
CA SER A 130 -10.03 -11.21 -0.01
C SER A 130 -10.45 -12.62 -0.42
N ASP A 131 -9.72 -13.20 -1.39
CA ASP A 131 -10.13 -14.44 -2.07
C ASP A 131 -9.23 -15.60 -1.65
N THR A 132 -7.94 -15.54 -1.99
CA THR A 132 -6.93 -16.56 -1.67
C THR A 132 -5.65 -15.91 -1.16
N PRO A 133 -4.94 -16.53 -0.19
CA PRO A 133 -3.64 -16.06 0.29
C PRO A 133 -2.58 -15.90 -0.81
N ASP A 134 -2.66 -16.67 -1.90
CA ASP A 134 -1.72 -16.59 -3.04
C ASP A 134 -1.79 -15.24 -3.79
N ARG A 135 -2.90 -14.50 -3.60
CA ARG A 135 -3.14 -13.18 -4.18
C ARG A 135 -3.11 -12.08 -3.12
N ALA A 136 -2.53 -12.36 -1.94
CA ALA A 136 -2.43 -11.38 -0.87
C ALA A 136 -1.53 -10.20 -1.27
N THR A 137 -1.91 -9.01 -0.82
CA THR A 137 -1.11 -7.78 -0.96
C THR A 137 -0.27 -7.61 0.30
N GLU A 138 1.05 -7.61 0.16
CA GLU A 138 1.96 -7.43 1.28
C GLU A 138 1.86 -6.02 1.89
N VAL A 139 1.85 -5.97 3.21
CA VAL A 139 1.96 -4.77 4.04
C VAL A 139 3.28 -4.81 4.79
N ARG A 140 4.29 -4.19 4.18
CA ARG A 140 5.63 -4.04 4.75
C ARG A 140 5.65 -2.88 5.73
N MET A 141 5.87 -3.16 7.00
CA MET A 141 5.95 -2.13 8.04
C MET A 141 7.32 -1.44 8.03
N GLU A 142 7.33 -0.18 8.42
CA GLU A 142 8.56 0.56 8.64
C GLU A 142 9.26 -0.01 9.88
N GLY A 143 10.43 -0.62 9.70
CA GLY A 143 11.27 -1.06 10.80
C GLY A 143 11.72 0.14 11.62
N VAL A 144 11.26 0.21 12.87
CA VAL A 144 11.65 1.27 13.82
C VAL A 144 12.46 0.69 14.96
N ARG A 145 13.38 1.49 15.50
CA ARG A 145 14.10 1.11 16.72
C ARG A 145 13.09 0.93 17.86
N PRO A 146 13.30 -0.03 18.78
CA PRO A 146 12.35 -0.28 19.88
C PRO A 146 11.99 0.98 20.68
N GLU A 147 12.95 1.88 20.92
CA GLU A 147 12.73 3.13 21.67
C GLU A 147 11.80 4.11 20.95
N ALA A 148 11.71 4.02 19.62
CA ALA A 148 10.84 4.87 18.80
C ALA A 148 9.45 4.26 18.59
N PHE A 149 9.25 3.00 18.98
CA PHE A 149 8.05 2.23 18.66
C PHE A 149 6.78 2.87 19.21
N ARG A 150 6.80 3.36 20.45
CA ARG A 150 5.63 3.97 21.09
C ARG A 150 5.12 5.22 20.35
N TYR A 151 6.05 6.06 19.88
CA TYR A 151 5.72 7.19 19.02
C TYR A 151 5.25 6.73 17.63
N TRP A 152 5.92 5.75 17.03
CA TRP A 152 5.55 5.18 15.74
C TRP A 152 4.13 4.58 15.75
N LEU A 153 3.78 3.84 16.80
CA LEU A 153 2.45 3.27 17.02
C LEU A 153 1.39 4.39 17.04
N THR A 154 1.69 5.49 17.73
CA THR A 154 0.80 6.65 17.83
C THR A 154 0.61 7.35 16.47
N ILE A 155 1.68 7.56 15.71
CA ILE A 155 1.61 8.33 14.45
C ILE A 155 1.08 7.52 13.27
N LYS A 156 1.44 6.23 13.15
CA LYS A 156 1.09 5.35 12.03
C LYS A 156 -0.18 4.54 12.31
N ASN A 157 -0.25 3.92 13.49
CA ASN A 157 -1.35 3.05 13.90
C ASN A 157 -1.68 1.98 12.83
N ALA A 158 -0.65 1.23 12.42
CA ALA A 158 -0.71 0.29 11.29
C ALA A 158 -0.28 -1.14 11.65
N LEU A 159 -0.08 -1.43 12.94
CA LEU A 159 0.27 -2.75 13.46
C LEU A 159 -0.95 -3.68 13.41
N HIS A 160 -0.74 -4.95 13.09
CA HIS A 160 -1.78 -5.98 13.10
C HIS A 160 -1.59 -6.90 14.31
N GLY A 161 -2.62 -7.08 15.15
CA GLY A 161 -2.51 -7.84 16.41
C GLY A 161 -1.94 -9.26 16.25
N CYS A 162 -2.24 -9.91 15.12
CA CYS A 162 -1.79 -11.28 14.87
C CYS A 162 -0.30 -11.45 14.56
N THR A 163 0.43 -10.37 14.32
CA THR A 163 1.86 -10.44 14.01
C THR A 163 2.72 -10.60 15.26
N LEU A 164 2.16 -10.44 16.46
CA LEU A 164 2.94 -10.33 17.68
C LEU A 164 3.23 -11.69 18.33
N LEU A 165 4.41 -11.79 18.94
CA LEU A 165 4.77 -12.80 19.95
C LEU A 165 4.99 -12.06 21.27
N VAL A 166 4.08 -12.27 22.23
CA VAL A 166 4.01 -11.48 23.48
C VAL A 166 4.33 -12.36 24.68
N PRO A 167 5.27 -11.99 25.57
CA PRO A 167 5.60 -12.79 26.74
C PRO A 167 4.40 -12.84 27.70
N ARG A 168 4.11 -14.02 28.26
CA ARG A 168 2.98 -14.26 29.16
C ARG A 168 2.91 -13.25 30.30
N GLN A 169 4.06 -12.92 30.91
CA GLN A 169 4.13 -11.98 32.03
C GLN A 169 3.64 -10.56 31.69
N ALA A 170 3.71 -10.16 30.41
CA ALA A 170 3.25 -8.84 29.97
C ALA A 170 1.75 -8.62 30.21
N PHE A 171 0.92 -9.68 30.12
CA PHE A 171 -0.51 -9.56 30.37
C PHE A 171 -0.78 -9.26 31.85
N ALA A 172 -0.11 -9.95 32.77
CA ALA A 172 -0.26 -9.72 34.21
C ALA A 172 0.24 -8.33 34.64
N GLU A 173 1.39 -7.90 34.14
CA GLU A 173 1.99 -6.60 34.49
C GLU A 173 1.22 -5.40 33.94
N SER A 174 0.56 -5.58 32.79
CA SER A 174 -0.20 -4.52 32.13
C SER A 174 -1.68 -4.48 32.53
N GLY A 175 -2.20 -5.56 33.12
CA GLY A 175 -3.63 -5.75 33.41
C GLY A 175 -4.45 -6.28 32.23
N GLY A 176 -3.80 -6.89 31.23
CA GLY A 176 -4.46 -7.51 30.07
C GLY A 176 -5.10 -6.52 29.09
N PHE A 177 -6.00 -7.03 28.26
CA PHE A 177 -6.83 -6.24 27.35
C PHE A 177 -7.97 -5.56 28.11
N ASP A 178 -8.24 -4.29 27.84
CA ASP A 178 -9.38 -3.58 28.44
C ASP A 178 -10.68 -4.01 27.75
N GLU A 179 -11.48 -4.83 28.44
CA GLU A 179 -12.73 -5.41 27.91
C GLU A 179 -13.83 -4.38 27.62
N ARG A 180 -13.66 -3.13 28.10
CA ARG A 180 -14.58 -2.03 27.79
C ARG A 180 -14.35 -1.48 26.39
N LEU A 181 -13.18 -1.72 25.78
CA LEU A 181 -12.85 -1.31 24.42
C LEU A 181 -13.27 -2.40 23.44
N ARG A 182 -14.10 -2.04 22.47
CA ARG A 182 -14.66 -2.99 21.50
C ARG A 182 -13.82 -3.15 20.25
N THR A 183 -13.06 -2.12 19.89
CA THR A 183 -12.38 -2.02 18.58
C THR A 183 -10.92 -1.57 18.66
N THR A 184 -10.48 -1.11 19.83
CA THR A 184 -9.15 -0.52 20.04
C THR A 184 -8.39 -1.12 21.22
N GLN A 185 -8.91 -2.22 21.78
CA GLN A 185 -8.35 -2.98 22.90
C GLN A 185 -6.89 -3.39 22.69
N ASP A 186 -6.53 -3.70 21.46
CA ASP A 186 -5.20 -4.17 21.08
C ASP A 186 -4.19 -3.01 21.08
N PHE A 187 -4.50 -1.90 20.39
CA PHE A 187 -3.65 -0.71 20.39
C PHE A 187 -3.47 -0.13 21.79
N ASP A 188 -4.51 -0.12 22.63
CA ASP A 188 -4.39 0.28 24.04
C ASP A 188 -3.34 -0.56 24.79
N LEU A 189 -3.41 -1.89 24.66
CA LEU A 189 -2.44 -2.79 25.27
C LEU A 189 -1.04 -2.58 24.70
N TRP A 190 -0.88 -2.52 23.38
CA TRP A 190 0.42 -2.33 22.73
C TRP A 190 1.09 -1.04 23.16
N PHE A 191 0.34 0.04 23.33
CA PHE A 191 0.90 1.31 23.81
C PHE A 191 1.32 1.26 25.28
N ARG A 192 0.58 0.55 26.14
CA ARG A 192 0.98 0.30 27.54
C ARG A 192 2.23 -0.57 27.61
N LEU A 193 2.29 -1.64 26.81
CA LEU A 193 3.44 -2.53 26.73
C LEU A 193 4.67 -1.83 26.16
N ALA A 194 4.52 -0.96 25.16
CA ALA A 194 5.64 -0.20 24.58
C ALA A 194 6.33 0.74 25.58
N GLY A 195 5.71 1.03 26.73
CA GLY A 195 6.36 1.74 27.84
C GLY A 195 7.23 0.86 28.74
N GLN A 196 7.17 -0.46 28.59
CA GLN A 196 7.81 -1.45 29.49
C GLN A 196 8.57 -2.56 28.74
N TYR A 197 8.26 -2.78 27.47
CA TYR A 197 8.78 -3.83 26.60
C TYR A 197 9.31 -3.22 25.30
N ARG A 198 10.33 -3.87 24.75
CA ARG A 198 10.95 -3.51 23.47
C ARG A 198 10.30 -4.29 22.33
N PHE A 199 9.77 -3.59 21.35
CA PHE A 199 9.18 -4.20 20.17
C PHE A 199 10.24 -4.31 19.07
N HIS A 200 10.52 -5.54 18.62
CA HIS A 200 11.50 -5.84 17.59
C HIS A 200 10.80 -6.28 16.31
N HIS A 201 11.12 -5.61 15.20
CA HIS A 201 10.55 -5.89 13.89
C HIS A 201 11.28 -7.06 13.21
N LEU A 202 10.51 -8.02 12.72
CA LEU A 202 10.93 -9.07 11.81
C LEU A 202 10.37 -8.76 10.40
N PRO A 203 11.17 -8.33 9.42
CA PRO A 203 10.69 -7.87 8.11
C PRO A 203 10.30 -9.02 7.16
N GLU A 204 9.49 -9.97 7.66
CA GLU A 204 8.98 -11.14 6.94
C GLU A 204 7.46 -11.13 6.98
N VAL A 205 6.80 -11.47 5.86
CA VAL A 205 5.35 -11.62 5.81
C VAL A 205 4.99 -12.99 6.36
N LEU A 206 4.46 -13.02 7.59
CA LEU A 206 4.17 -14.27 8.31
C LEU A 206 2.69 -14.43 8.68
N VAL A 207 1.88 -13.40 8.43
CA VAL A 207 0.44 -13.39 8.67
C VAL A 207 -0.28 -12.99 7.39
N TYR A 208 -1.36 -13.70 7.08
CA TYR A 208 -2.27 -13.38 5.99
C TYR A 208 -3.62 -12.99 6.61
N ALA A 209 -3.90 -11.69 6.60
CA ALA A 209 -5.13 -11.12 7.13
C ALA A 209 -6.24 -11.13 6.08
N ARG A 210 -7.42 -11.64 6.43
CA ARG A 210 -8.54 -11.73 5.48
C ARG A 210 -9.39 -10.47 5.50
N SER A 211 -9.77 -9.99 4.33
CA SER A 211 -10.67 -8.85 4.16
C SER A 211 -12.03 -9.31 3.64
N HIS A 212 -13.08 -9.17 4.45
CA HIS A 212 -14.46 -9.53 4.09
C HIS A 212 -15.49 -8.58 4.71
N ALA A 213 -16.75 -8.67 4.32
CA ALA A 213 -17.80 -7.73 4.75
C ALA A 213 -18.23 -7.89 6.22
N GLU A 214 -18.03 -9.08 6.79
CA GLU A 214 -18.44 -9.42 8.16
C GLU A 214 -17.37 -9.10 9.22
N GLN A 215 -16.18 -8.66 8.83
CA GLN A 215 -15.10 -8.32 9.75
C GLN A 215 -15.52 -7.17 10.70
N GLY A 216 -15.07 -7.25 11.96
CA GLY A 216 -15.43 -6.27 13.00
C GLY A 216 -15.04 -4.83 12.64
N SER A 217 -13.90 -4.64 11.98
CA SER A 217 -13.40 -3.34 11.50
C SER A 217 -14.34 -2.67 10.48
N VAL A 218 -15.16 -3.45 9.76
CA VAL A 218 -16.17 -2.96 8.82
C VAL A 218 -17.50 -2.72 9.53
N LYS A 219 -17.99 -3.69 10.30
CA LYS A 219 -19.29 -3.61 10.99
C LYS A 219 -19.32 -2.54 12.08
N MET A 220 -18.19 -2.27 12.74
CA MET A 220 -18.08 -1.36 13.88
C MET A 220 -17.33 -0.06 13.54
N ALA A 221 -17.27 0.34 12.26
CA ALA A 221 -16.49 1.50 11.82
C ALA A 221 -16.80 2.81 12.57
N GLY A 222 -18.06 3.01 12.99
CA GLY A 222 -18.47 4.17 13.80
C GLY A 222 -17.85 4.14 15.21
N THR A 223 -18.02 3.04 15.92
CA THR A 223 -17.41 2.81 17.24
C THR A 223 -15.88 2.88 17.17
N ALA A 224 -15.28 2.26 16.15
CA ALA A 224 -13.84 2.31 15.90
C ALA A 224 -13.32 3.74 15.74
N TYR A 225 -14.08 4.60 15.06
CA TYR A 225 -13.72 6.00 14.91
C TYR A 225 -13.74 6.76 16.25
N GLU A 226 -14.77 6.56 17.08
CA GLU A 226 -14.91 7.21 18.38
C GLU A 226 -13.83 6.75 19.36
N GLU A 227 -13.68 5.43 19.51
CA GLU A 227 -12.65 4.83 20.36
C GLU A 227 -11.23 5.23 19.91
N SER A 228 -10.93 5.22 18.61
CA SER A 228 -9.60 5.62 18.11
C SER A 228 -9.27 7.07 18.46
N ASN A 229 -10.25 7.98 18.43
CA ASN A 229 -10.01 9.37 18.84
C ASN A 229 -9.68 9.45 20.33
N ALA A 230 -10.48 8.82 21.19
CA ALA A 230 -10.25 8.81 22.63
C ALA A 230 -8.90 8.16 22.97
N LEU A 231 -8.56 7.07 22.28
CA LEU A 231 -7.29 6.37 22.45
C LEU A 231 -6.09 7.24 22.07
N LEU A 232 -6.14 7.88 20.90
CA LEU A 232 -5.04 8.76 20.44
C LEU A 232 -4.87 9.99 21.35
N GLU A 233 -5.96 10.52 21.93
CA GLU A 233 -5.86 11.57 22.97
C GLU A 233 -5.16 11.08 24.25
N ARG A 234 -5.45 9.86 24.69
CA ARG A 234 -4.74 9.22 25.80
C ARG A 234 -3.27 8.99 25.46
N PHE A 235 -2.95 8.56 24.24
CA PHE A 235 -1.56 8.35 23.80
C PHE A 235 -0.76 9.64 23.83
N LEU A 236 -1.32 10.75 23.36
CA LEU A 236 -0.67 12.06 23.44
C LEU A 236 -0.24 12.40 24.88
N SER A 237 -1.08 12.08 25.86
CA SER A 237 -0.80 12.34 27.27
C SER A 237 0.23 11.37 27.86
N GLY A 238 0.35 10.17 27.30
CA GLY A 238 1.30 9.14 27.74
C GLY A 238 2.66 9.18 27.06
N LEU A 239 2.84 9.97 26.00
CA LEU A 239 4.11 10.15 25.31
C LEU A 239 5.06 11.06 26.10
N THR A 240 6.31 10.65 26.15
CA THR A 240 7.39 11.30 26.91
C THR A 240 8.36 12.04 25.98
N SER A 241 9.20 12.90 26.56
CA SER A 241 10.29 13.55 25.82
C SER A 241 11.28 12.53 25.22
N ASP A 242 11.45 11.37 25.84
CA ASP A 242 12.37 10.34 25.35
C ASP A 242 11.77 9.60 24.15
N ASP A 243 10.45 9.37 24.12
CA ASP A 243 9.76 8.86 22.93
C ASP A 243 9.98 9.78 21.72
N PHE A 244 9.93 11.11 21.93
CA PHE A 244 10.15 12.09 20.87
C PHE A 244 11.59 12.09 20.37
N LYS A 245 12.57 12.07 21.28
CA LYS A 245 14.00 11.98 20.91
C LYS A 245 14.29 10.68 20.16
N ALA A 246 13.75 9.56 20.62
CA ALA A 246 13.92 8.27 19.98
C ALA A 246 13.36 8.26 18.56
N ALA A 247 12.25 8.98 18.32
CA ALA A 247 11.67 9.22 17.00
C ALA A 247 12.40 10.31 16.17
N GLY A 248 13.50 10.87 16.67
CA GLY A 248 14.36 11.82 15.95
C GLY A 248 13.94 13.29 16.06
N TYR A 249 13.04 13.64 16.98
CA TYR A 249 12.64 15.02 17.21
C TYR A 249 13.51 15.71 18.25
N THR A 250 13.88 16.95 17.98
CA THR A 250 14.69 17.79 18.88
C THR A 250 13.87 18.48 19.97
N GLY A 251 12.55 18.50 19.85
CA GLY A 251 11.63 19.13 20.80
C GLY A 251 10.21 18.60 20.69
N ARG A 252 9.41 18.86 21.73
CA ARG A 252 8.01 18.42 21.82
C ARG A 252 7.16 19.11 20.76
N PHE A 253 7.49 20.36 20.43
CA PHE A 253 6.79 21.13 19.42
C PHE A 253 6.70 20.41 18.07
N ASP A 254 7.82 19.95 17.53
CA ASP A 254 7.87 19.30 16.22
C ASP A 254 7.20 17.92 16.24
N ALA A 255 7.39 17.18 17.34
CA ALA A 255 6.77 15.87 17.53
C ALA A 255 5.24 15.96 17.57
N TYR A 256 4.67 16.87 18.37
CA TYR A 256 3.23 17.09 18.42
C TYR A 256 2.68 17.69 17.13
N THR A 257 3.45 18.52 16.43
CA THR A 257 3.04 19.05 15.12
C THR A 257 2.92 17.93 14.07
N ALA A 258 3.84 16.97 14.08
CA ALA A 258 3.77 15.79 13.20
C ALA A 258 2.55 14.91 13.54
N LEU A 259 2.27 14.68 14.82
CA LEU A 259 1.08 13.95 15.28
C LEU A 259 -0.22 14.65 14.85
N ALA A 260 -0.34 15.95 15.13
CA ALA A 260 -1.51 16.75 14.73
C ALA A 260 -1.77 16.64 13.23
N ARG A 261 -0.72 16.76 12.41
CA ARG A 261 -0.83 16.62 10.94
C ARG A 261 -1.30 15.22 10.52
N SER A 262 -0.75 14.17 11.14
CA SER A 262 -1.17 12.78 10.87
C SER A 262 -2.66 12.61 11.20
N PHE A 263 -3.09 13.06 12.38
CA PHE A 263 -4.46 12.92 12.87
C PHE A 263 -5.47 13.69 12.00
N TRP A 264 -5.16 14.93 11.60
CA TRP A 264 -5.99 15.68 10.65
C TRP A 264 -6.16 14.94 9.31
N ARG A 265 -5.08 14.37 8.74
CA ARG A 265 -5.13 13.62 7.48
C ARG A 265 -5.96 12.34 7.58
N ARG A 266 -5.86 11.66 8.71
CA ARG A 266 -6.59 10.41 9.01
C ARG A 266 -8.02 10.67 9.52
N SER A 267 -8.39 11.95 9.67
CA SER A 267 -9.70 12.42 10.11
C SER A 267 -10.04 12.21 11.60
N PHE A 268 -9.06 12.01 12.46
CA PHE A 268 -9.27 11.94 13.91
C PHE A 268 -9.36 13.35 14.51
N VAL A 269 -10.52 14.02 14.36
CA VAL A 269 -10.68 15.44 14.71
C VAL A 269 -10.37 15.75 16.19
N PRO A 270 -11.03 15.10 17.17
CA PRO A 270 -10.70 15.30 18.58
C PRO A 270 -9.20 15.17 18.87
N ALA A 271 -8.58 14.04 18.50
CA ALA A 271 -7.16 13.80 18.72
C ALA A 271 -6.26 14.83 18.01
N ALA A 272 -6.63 15.23 16.79
CA ALA A 272 -5.90 16.24 16.04
C ALA A 272 -5.91 17.60 16.75
N ARG A 273 -7.04 17.99 17.34
CA ARG A 273 -7.14 19.21 18.16
C ARG A 273 -6.31 19.11 19.43
N ALA A 274 -6.37 17.97 20.13
CA ALA A 274 -5.55 17.73 21.31
C ALA A 274 -4.05 17.84 21.00
N ALA A 275 -3.58 17.20 19.93
CA ALA A 275 -2.19 17.29 19.47
C ALA A 275 -1.80 18.71 19.05
N SER A 276 -2.73 19.44 18.42
CA SER A 276 -2.53 20.85 18.03
C SER A 276 -2.35 21.75 19.25
N ASN A 277 -3.15 21.55 20.30
CA ASN A 277 -3.03 22.25 21.56
C ASN A 277 -1.72 21.92 22.27
N ALA A 278 -1.32 20.65 22.28
CA ALA A 278 -0.02 20.21 22.83
C ALA A 278 1.16 20.88 22.10
N ALA A 279 1.12 20.93 20.77
CA ALA A 279 2.11 21.64 19.97
C ALA A 279 2.14 23.15 20.31
N PHE A 280 0.97 23.79 20.41
CA PHE A 280 0.89 25.21 20.76
C PHE A 280 1.41 25.50 22.17
N SER A 281 1.18 24.62 23.14
CA SER A 281 1.75 24.74 24.49
C SER A 281 3.28 24.64 24.48
N ALA A 282 3.86 23.86 23.56
CA ALA A 282 5.31 23.73 23.38
C ALA A 282 5.94 24.81 22.48
N ARG A 283 5.18 25.84 22.03
CA ARG A 283 5.65 26.84 21.04
C ARG A 283 6.90 27.64 21.44
N ASN A 284 7.18 27.75 22.74
CA ASN A 284 8.36 28.47 23.24
C ASN A 284 9.68 27.70 22.99
N GLU A 285 9.61 26.43 22.57
CA GLU A 285 10.78 25.62 22.18
C GLU A 285 11.32 26.00 20.79
N VAL A 286 10.59 26.82 20.02
CA VAL A 286 10.95 27.21 18.65
C VAL A 286 10.89 28.74 18.46
N PRO A 287 11.69 29.32 17.55
CA PRO A 287 11.63 30.74 17.23
C PRO A 287 10.27 31.13 16.64
N PHE A 288 9.95 32.43 16.69
CA PHE A 288 8.66 32.97 16.23
C PHE A 288 8.30 32.57 14.78
N SER A 289 9.29 32.45 13.89
CA SER A 289 9.09 31.94 12.52
C SER A 289 8.55 30.50 12.47
N GLY A 290 8.94 29.65 13.43
CA GLY A 290 8.39 28.30 13.62
C GLY A 290 6.95 28.32 14.14
N GLN A 291 6.62 29.26 15.02
CA GLN A 291 5.26 29.45 15.54
C GLN A 291 4.27 29.88 14.44
N ILE A 292 4.68 30.78 13.54
CA ILE A 292 3.89 31.19 12.37
C ILE A 292 3.62 29.98 11.45
N ARG A 293 4.63 29.12 11.24
CA ARG A 293 4.46 27.90 10.46
C ARG A 293 3.39 27.00 11.09
N LEU A 294 3.38 26.82 12.41
CA LEU A 294 2.33 26.06 13.11
C LEU A 294 0.94 26.68 12.91
N LEU A 295 0.74 27.98 13.16
CA LEU A 295 -0.56 28.64 12.97
C LEU A 295 -1.09 28.43 11.55
N SER A 296 -0.21 28.56 10.54
CA SER A 296 -0.58 28.29 9.16
C SER A 296 -1.02 26.83 8.93
N MET A 297 -0.38 25.86 9.59
CA MET A 297 -0.73 24.44 9.47
C MET A 297 -1.99 24.08 10.26
N LEU A 298 -2.18 24.66 11.44
CA LEU A 298 -3.38 24.48 12.26
C LEU A 298 -4.61 25.11 11.64
N VAL A 299 -4.46 26.08 10.74
CA VAL A 299 -5.57 26.60 9.92
C VAL A 299 -5.77 25.75 8.66
N LEU A 300 -4.68 25.39 7.97
CA LEU A 300 -4.77 24.65 6.71
C LEU A 300 -5.21 23.19 6.90
N ALA A 301 -4.78 22.49 7.94
CA ALA A 301 -5.09 21.07 8.12
C ALA A 301 -6.58 20.81 8.46
N PRO A 302 -7.27 21.60 9.31
CA PRO A 302 -8.72 21.50 9.47
C PRO A 302 -9.50 21.94 8.22
N LEU A 303 -9.00 22.91 7.46
CA LEU A 303 -9.61 23.31 6.18
C LEU A 303 -9.48 22.20 5.14
N GLU A 304 -8.29 21.61 5.01
CA GLU A 304 -8.01 20.46 4.17
C GLU A 304 -8.90 19.28 4.61
N MET A 305 -9.02 19.02 5.90
CA MET A 305 -9.90 17.98 6.42
C MET A 305 -11.40 18.25 6.18
N ARG A 306 -11.90 19.46 6.46
CA ARG A 306 -13.31 19.83 6.21
C ARG A 306 -13.62 19.77 4.72
N PHE A 307 -12.70 20.23 3.90
CA PHE A 307 -12.75 20.02 2.46
C PHE A 307 -12.86 18.53 2.15
N TRP A 308 -12.01 17.68 2.72
CA TRP A 308 -12.05 16.22 2.57
C TRP A 308 -13.33 15.55 3.09
N GLN A 309 -13.93 16.04 4.16
CA GLN A 309 -15.18 15.53 4.73
C GLN A 309 -16.39 15.95 3.91
N THR A 310 -16.45 17.21 3.46
CA THR A 310 -17.48 17.71 2.54
C THR A 310 -17.36 16.97 1.21
N VAL A 311 -16.15 16.77 0.73
CA VAL A 311 -15.84 15.91 -0.42
C VAL A 311 -16.26 14.47 -0.15
N ARG A 312 -16.14 13.96 1.08
CA ARG A 312 -16.69 12.64 1.43
C ARG A 312 -18.20 12.55 1.44
N ARG A 313 -18.91 13.61 1.80
CA ARG A 313 -20.37 13.61 1.82
C ARG A 313 -21.00 13.90 0.46
N VAL A 314 -20.37 14.79 -0.32
CA VAL A 314 -20.91 15.32 -1.58
C VAL A 314 -20.35 14.58 -2.78
N LEU A 315 -19.10 14.13 -2.69
CA LEU A 315 -18.41 13.48 -3.80
C LEU A 315 -18.29 11.98 -3.56
N SER A 316 -18.59 11.22 -4.61
CA SER A 316 -18.43 9.77 -4.60
C SER A 316 -16.98 9.37 -4.26
N PRO A 317 -16.74 8.17 -3.67
CA PRO A 317 -15.41 7.62 -3.39
C PRO A 317 -14.31 7.92 -4.40
N HIS A 318 -14.63 7.97 -5.69
CA HIS A 318 -13.66 8.17 -6.77
C HIS A 318 -13.39 9.64 -7.07
N ARG A 319 -14.40 10.52 -6.93
CA ARG A 319 -14.16 11.98 -6.94
C ARG A 319 -13.36 12.42 -5.71
N ARG A 320 -13.44 11.67 -4.60
CA ARG A 320 -12.53 11.86 -3.45
C ARG A 320 -11.09 11.47 -3.77
N ALA A 321 -10.87 10.29 -4.35
CA ALA A 321 -9.54 9.82 -4.72
C ALA A 321 -8.86 10.79 -5.69
N ARG A 322 -9.59 11.26 -6.71
CA ARG A 322 -9.14 12.28 -7.66
C ARG A 322 -8.76 13.60 -7.02
N LEU A 323 -9.57 14.08 -6.09
CA LEU A 323 -9.30 15.32 -5.41
C LEU A 323 -8.13 15.14 -4.42
N ARG A 324 -7.86 13.90 -3.93
CA ARG A 324 -6.76 13.55 -3.00
C ARG A 324 -5.46 13.51 -3.78
N MET A 325 -5.52 12.99 -5.00
CA MET A 325 -4.48 13.14 -6.01
C MET A 325 -4.22 14.64 -6.29
N MET A 326 -5.26 15.46 -6.50
CA MET A 326 -5.08 16.91 -6.69
C MET A 326 -4.55 17.67 -5.45
N ALA A 327 -4.98 17.30 -4.24
CA ALA A 327 -4.56 17.92 -2.98
C ALA A 327 -3.15 17.48 -2.55
N SER A 328 -2.78 16.22 -2.79
CA SER A 328 -1.41 15.72 -2.64
C SER A 328 -0.47 16.36 -3.65
N LEU A 329 -0.92 16.58 -4.89
CA LEU A 329 -0.24 17.44 -5.87
C LEU A 329 -0.11 18.89 -5.35
N LEU A 330 -1.10 19.46 -4.66
CA LEU A 330 -1.06 20.81 -4.06
C LEU A 330 -0.17 20.93 -2.81
N THR A 331 -0.01 19.88 -2.00
CA THR A 331 0.93 19.87 -0.87
C THR A 331 2.35 19.51 -1.32
N ALA A 332 2.50 18.67 -2.35
CA ALA A 332 3.74 18.53 -3.10
C ALA A 332 4.15 19.87 -3.74
N ARG A 333 3.20 20.69 -4.23
CA ARG A 333 3.44 22.07 -4.73
C ARG A 333 4.08 23.03 -3.72
N ARG A 334 3.98 22.82 -2.39
CA ARG A 334 4.74 23.63 -1.41
C ARG A 334 6.22 23.22 -1.32
N ARG A 335 6.57 22.00 -1.74
CA ARG A 335 7.96 21.53 -1.92
C ARG A 335 8.51 21.77 -3.34
N VAL A 336 7.64 22.14 -4.28
CA VAL A 336 7.98 22.43 -5.68
C VAL A 336 7.78 23.93 -5.96
N ARG A 337 8.55 24.80 -5.27
CA ARG A 337 8.84 26.13 -5.82
C ARG A 337 10.24 26.08 -6.40
N GLY A 338 10.31 26.36 -7.70
CA GLY A 338 11.53 26.30 -8.49
C GLY A 338 11.50 25.05 -9.35
N LEU A 339 11.12 25.22 -10.62
CA LEU A 339 11.83 24.70 -11.78
C LEU A 339 11.00 25.00 -13.02
N GLU A 340 11.63 25.69 -13.95
CA GLU A 340 11.10 26.06 -15.26
C GLU A 340 10.90 24.83 -16.15
N THR A 341 9.99 25.00 -17.11
CA THR A 341 9.72 24.13 -18.25
C THR A 341 10.99 23.93 -19.09
N GLY A 342 11.54 22.71 -19.15
CA GLY A 342 12.64 22.46 -20.10
C GLY A 342 13.24 21.04 -20.13
N ASP A 343 13.18 20.27 -19.06
CA ASP A 343 13.90 18.98 -19.00
C ASP A 343 12.97 17.82 -18.60
N LEU A 344 12.46 17.09 -19.61
CA LEU A 344 11.62 15.89 -19.43
C LEU A 344 12.33 14.83 -18.57
N LYS A 345 13.65 14.66 -18.74
CA LYS A 345 14.43 13.67 -17.98
C LYS A 345 14.45 14.03 -16.50
N LYS A 346 14.72 15.29 -16.16
CA LYS A 346 14.64 15.76 -14.76
C LYS A 346 13.22 15.66 -14.19
N ARG A 347 12.20 15.96 -14.99
CA ARG A 347 10.79 15.89 -14.58
C ARG A 347 10.37 14.47 -14.19
N PHE A 348 10.61 13.48 -15.04
CA PHE A 348 10.23 12.08 -14.76
C PHE A 348 11.14 11.41 -13.73
N SER A 349 12.45 11.71 -13.71
CA SER A 349 13.36 11.22 -12.67
C SER A 349 12.95 11.67 -11.27
N ARG A 350 12.49 12.93 -11.14
CA ARG A 350 12.00 13.45 -9.85
C ARG A 350 10.70 12.78 -9.42
N ILE A 351 9.79 12.52 -10.35
CA ILE A 351 8.52 11.81 -10.07
C ILE A 351 8.77 10.43 -9.51
N TYR A 352 9.71 9.70 -10.10
CA TYR A 352 10.11 8.38 -9.64
C TYR A 352 10.78 8.43 -8.25
N LYS A 353 11.70 9.39 -8.03
CA LYS A 353 12.38 9.58 -6.73
C LYS A 353 11.43 9.96 -5.61
N GLU A 354 10.50 10.86 -5.88
CA GLU A 354 9.56 11.39 -4.89
C GLU A 354 8.26 10.56 -4.79
N ASN A 355 8.15 9.46 -5.56
CA ASN A 355 6.93 8.63 -5.70
C ASN A 355 5.66 9.46 -5.91
N ILE A 356 5.72 10.45 -6.80
CA ILE A 356 4.63 11.43 -6.99
C ILE A 356 3.35 10.77 -7.52
N PHE A 357 3.49 9.66 -8.27
CA PHE A 357 2.36 8.85 -8.72
C PHE A 357 1.70 8.02 -7.59
N GLY A 358 2.30 7.97 -6.41
CA GLY A 358 1.64 7.56 -5.17
C GLY A 358 1.32 6.06 -5.06
N GLY A 359 1.89 5.22 -5.92
CA GLY A 359 1.64 3.77 -5.84
C GLY A 359 2.35 3.14 -4.65
N GLY A 360 1.63 2.23 -3.97
CA GLY A 360 2.15 1.45 -2.84
C GLY A 360 3.00 0.24 -3.27
N VAL A 361 2.77 -0.29 -4.48
CA VAL A 361 3.43 -1.48 -5.02
C VAL A 361 4.24 -1.16 -6.30
N SER A 362 3.65 -0.40 -7.23
CA SER A 362 4.34 0.12 -8.42
C SER A 362 4.60 1.62 -8.29
N ARG A 363 5.83 2.05 -8.56
CA ARG A 363 6.19 3.48 -8.62
C ARG A 363 5.71 4.17 -9.90
N SER A 364 5.21 3.39 -10.86
CA SER A 364 4.61 3.84 -12.12
C SER A 364 3.15 4.29 -11.96
N GLY A 365 2.58 4.20 -10.75
CA GLY A 365 1.22 4.66 -10.40
C GLY A 365 0.15 3.56 -10.39
N GLU A 366 -1.06 3.91 -9.91
CA GLU A 366 -2.18 2.98 -9.70
C GLU A 366 -2.65 2.25 -10.99
N GLY A 367 -2.50 2.89 -12.16
CA GLY A 367 -2.82 2.27 -13.45
C GLY A 367 -1.90 1.11 -13.87
N SER A 368 -0.80 0.88 -13.13
CA SER A 368 0.15 -0.23 -13.31
C SER A 368 -0.04 -1.36 -12.30
N ASP A 369 -1.10 -1.30 -11.48
CA ASP A 369 -1.49 -2.36 -10.55
C ASP A 369 -1.98 -3.62 -11.31
N LEU A 370 -1.79 -4.80 -10.73
CA LEU A 370 -2.24 -6.08 -11.26
C LEU A 370 -3.75 -6.15 -11.45
N VAL A 371 -4.53 -5.43 -10.62
CA VAL A 371 -5.99 -5.34 -10.76
C VAL A 371 -6.35 -4.54 -12.01
N GLN A 372 -5.74 -3.36 -12.21
CA GLN A 372 -6.04 -2.51 -13.37
C GLN A 372 -5.53 -3.10 -14.69
N THR A 373 -4.52 -3.96 -14.63
CA THR A 373 -3.90 -4.57 -15.80
C THR A 373 -4.40 -5.99 -16.10
N GLU A 374 -5.35 -6.53 -15.35
CA GLU A 374 -5.83 -7.91 -15.50
C GLU A 374 -6.26 -8.24 -16.95
N ILE A 375 -7.11 -7.40 -17.55
CA ILE A 375 -7.61 -7.64 -18.90
C ILE A 375 -6.45 -7.58 -19.90
N ILE A 376 -5.62 -6.54 -19.86
CA ILE A 376 -4.53 -6.40 -20.83
C ILE A 376 -3.48 -7.51 -20.69
N ARG A 377 -3.22 -8.01 -19.48
CA ARG A 377 -2.33 -9.17 -19.25
C ARG A 377 -2.85 -10.45 -19.91
N ARG A 378 -4.17 -10.60 -20.02
CA ARG A 378 -4.80 -11.74 -20.71
C ARG A 378 -4.85 -11.54 -22.23
N GLU A 379 -5.18 -10.33 -22.68
CA GLU A 379 -5.47 -10.06 -24.09
C GLU A 379 -4.21 -9.77 -24.93
N ILE A 380 -3.18 -9.12 -24.36
CA ILE A 380 -1.95 -8.77 -25.09
C ILE A 380 -1.23 -10.03 -25.62
N PRO A 381 -0.97 -11.10 -24.83
CA PRO A 381 -0.33 -12.30 -25.35
C PRO A 381 -1.08 -12.92 -26.53
N SER A 382 -2.41 -12.97 -26.41
CA SER A 382 -3.28 -13.49 -27.47
C SER A 382 -3.20 -12.64 -28.74
N LEU A 383 -3.11 -11.32 -28.59
CA LEU A 383 -2.93 -10.40 -29.72
C LEU A 383 -1.55 -10.59 -30.39
N LEU A 384 -0.47 -10.61 -29.61
CA LEU A 384 0.89 -10.79 -30.13
C LEU A 384 1.03 -12.11 -30.89
N LYS A 385 0.45 -13.19 -30.34
CA LYS A 385 0.40 -14.49 -31.01
C LYS A 385 -0.34 -14.44 -32.35
N ARG A 386 -1.48 -13.76 -32.44
CA ARG A 386 -2.23 -13.59 -33.71
C ARG A 386 -1.45 -12.79 -34.74
N LEU A 387 -0.65 -11.82 -34.31
CA LEU A 387 0.23 -11.04 -35.19
C LEU A 387 1.48 -11.83 -35.62
N GLY A 388 1.77 -12.96 -34.98
CA GLY A 388 3.04 -13.67 -35.17
C GLY A 388 4.24 -12.84 -34.71
N ALA A 389 4.04 -11.94 -33.74
CA ALA A 389 5.09 -11.06 -33.25
C ALA A 389 6.14 -11.85 -32.48
N ARG A 390 7.42 -11.62 -32.78
CA ARG A 390 8.57 -12.26 -32.12
C ARG A 390 9.33 -11.28 -31.24
N SER A 391 9.10 -9.98 -31.38
CA SER A 391 9.77 -8.93 -30.62
C SER A 391 8.83 -7.80 -30.21
N LEU A 392 8.99 -7.32 -28.98
CA LEU A 392 8.21 -6.24 -28.37
C LEU A 392 9.12 -5.15 -27.79
N LEU A 393 8.87 -3.89 -28.15
CA LEU A 393 9.41 -2.72 -27.45
C LEU A 393 8.34 -2.14 -26.53
N ASP A 394 8.57 -2.10 -25.21
CA ASP A 394 7.70 -1.43 -24.24
C ASP A 394 8.24 -0.03 -23.91
N ALA A 395 7.51 1.01 -24.32
CA ALA A 395 7.96 2.39 -24.36
C ALA A 395 6.86 3.37 -23.90
N PRO A 396 6.84 3.80 -22.61
CA PRO A 396 7.78 3.52 -21.56
C PRO A 396 7.45 2.24 -20.77
N CYS A 397 8.48 1.52 -20.32
CA CYS A 397 8.30 0.27 -19.59
C CYS A 397 8.01 0.41 -18.08
N GLY A 398 8.25 1.61 -17.52
CA GLY A 398 8.10 1.82 -16.09
C GLY A 398 8.96 0.87 -15.25
N ASP A 399 8.46 0.53 -14.06
CA ASP A 399 9.10 -0.40 -13.11
C ASP A 399 8.87 -1.89 -13.44
N TRP A 400 8.32 -2.19 -14.61
CA TRP A 400 8.09 -3.56 -15.09
C TRP A 400 7.23 -4.44 -14.15
N HIS A 401 6.44 -3.81 -13.28
CA HIS A 401 5.75 -4.50 -12.18
C HIS A 401 4.71 -5.52 -12.65
N TRP A 402 3.81 -5.14 -13.54
CA TRP A 402 2.77 -6.05 -14.05
C TRP A 402 3.23 -6.81 -15.30
N MET A 403 4.12 -6.22 -16.09
CA MET A 403 4.61 -6.81 -17.33
C MET A 403 5.42 -8.09 -17.05
N GLN A 404 6.16 -8.15 -15.94
CA GLN A 404 6.84 -9.39 -15.50
C GLN A 404 5.89 -10.55 -15.18
N LYS A 405 4.59 -10.26 -14.98
CA LYS A 405 3.54 -11.25 -14.71
C LYS A 405 2.74 -11.60 -15.96
N THR A 406 3.26 -11.25 -17.14
CA THR A 406 2.59 -11.43 -18.43
C THR A 406 3.42 -12.33 -19.32
N GLU A 407 2.88 -13.49 -19.68
CA GLU A 407 3.54 -14.41 -20.60
C GLU A 407 3.33 -13.96 -22.05
N LEU A 408 4.14 -13.00 -22.51
CA LEU A 408 3.97 -12.35 -23.82
C LEU A 408 4.16 -13.29 -25.02
N GLY A 409 4.94 -14.36 -24.87
CA GLY A 409 5.21 -15.33 -25.94
C GLY A 409 6.07 -14.79 -27.08
N VAL A 410 6.87 -13.74 -26.82
CA VAL A 410 7.84 -13.16 -27.76
C VAL A 410 9.27 -13.64 -27.45
N ASP A 411 10.12 -13.71 -28.46
CA ASP A 411 11.53 -14.12 -28.30
C ASP A 411 12.40 -13.03 -27.67
N GLN A 412 12.02 -11.76 -27.87
CA GLN A 412 12.73 -10.59 -27.38
C GLN A 412 11.77 -9.54 -26.83
N TYR A 413 12.01 -9.14 -25.59
CA TYR A 413 11.39 -8.00 -24.93
C TYR A 413 12.43 -6.92 -24.68
N ILE A 414 12.14 -5.69 -25.07
CA ILE A 414 12.98 -4.51 -24.81
C ILE A 414 12.14 -3.48 -24.07
N GLY A 415 12.46 -3.19 -22.81
CA GLY A 415 11.81 -2.13 -22.04
C GLY A 415 12.65 -0.85 -22.05
N VAL A 416 12.05 0.28 -22.41
CA VAL A 416 12.76 1.57 -22.44
C VAL A 416 12.06 2.60 -21.57
N ASP A 417 12.83 3.44 -20.88
CA ASP A 417 12.30 4.53 -20.08
C ASP A 417 13.33 5.66 -20.00
N LEU A 418 12.89 6.86 -19.65
CA LEU A 418 13.75 8.02 -19.47
C LEU A 418 14.44 8.04 -18.09
N VAL A 419 13.90 7.27 -17.11
CA VAL A 419 14.41 7.20 -15.74
C VAL A 419 15.51 6.15 -15.61
N GLU A 420 16.76 6.61 -15.73
CA GLU A 420 17.97 5.78 -15.73
C GLU A 420 18.10 4.88 -14.48
N GLU A 421 17.85 5.42 -13.28
CA GLU A 421 17.92 4.64 -12.04
C GLU A 421 16.93 3.46 -12.00
N MET A 422 15.75 3.63 -12.62
CA MET A 422 14.72 2.59 -12.71
C MET A 422 15.13 1.53 -13.74
N ILE A 423 15.67 1.96 -14.88
CA ILE A 423 16.18 1.05 -15.91
C ILE A 423 17.35 0.22 -15.40
N ASP A 424 18.27 0.82 -14.65
CA ASP A 424 19.39 0.11 -14.03
C ASP A 424 18.90 -0.97 -13.06
N LEU A 425 17.88 -0.64 -12.24
CA LEU A 425 17.27 -1.59 -11.33
C LEU A 425 16.58 -2.74 -12.09
N ASN A 426 15.80 -2.42 -13.12
CA ASN A 426 15.11 -3.43 -13.94
C ASN A 426 16.13 -4.34 -14.64
N SER A 427 17.17 -3.76 -15.24
CA SER A 427 18.25 -4.48 -15.91
C SER A 427 18.91 -5.50 -14.98
N ARG A 428 19.25 -5.07 -13.75
CA ARG A 428 19.90 -5.95 -12.76
C ARG A 428 18.98 -7.03 -12.23
N LYS A 429 17.70 -6.71 -12.01
CA LYS A 429 16.75 -7.61 -11.35
C LYS A 429 16.13 -8.62 -12.32
N PHE A 430 15.98 -8.23 -13.58
CA PHE A 430 15.12 -8.96 -14.52
C PHE A 430 15.77 -9.21 -15.89
N GLY A 431 16.89 -8.54 -16.20
CA GLY A 431 17.57 -8.66 -17.48
C GLY A 431 18.11 -10.07 -17.72
N ASN A 432 17.93 -10.56 -18.94
CA ASN A 432 18.47 -11.85 -19.42
C ASN A 432 18.60 -11.83 -20.95
N GLU A 433 18.86 -12.98 -21.57
CA GLU A 433 19.05 -13.08 -23.03
C GLU A 433 17.80 -12.67 -23.84
N HIS A 434 16.60 -12.82 -23.26
CA HIS A 434 15.30 -12.52 -23.84
C HIS A 434 14.70 -11.18 -23.38
N VAL A 435 15.15 -10.63 -22.25
CA VAL A 435 14.59 -9.40 -21.64
C VAL A 435 15.70 -8.38 -21.44
N ARG A 436 15.60 -7.23 -22.09
CA ARG A 436 16.57 -6.14 -22.01
C ARG A 436 15.91 -4.83 -21.62
N PHE A 437 16.65 -3.96 -20.94
CA PHE A 437 16.19 -2.61 -20.63
C PHE A 437 17.21 -1.56 -21.07
N ALA A 438 16.74 -0.38 -21.48
CA ALA A 438 17.62 0.72 -21.89
C ALA A 438 17.02 2.09 -21.53
N SER A 439 17.88 3.01 -21.12
CA SER A 439 17.49 4.38 -20.79
C SER A 439 17.52 5.21 -22.07
N LEU A 440 16.35 5.51 -22.65
CA LEU A 440 16.22 6.21 -23.94
C LEU A 440 15.19 7.33 -23.85
N ASP A 441 15.50 8.47 -24.47
CA ASP A 441 14.56 9.56 -24.72
C ASP A 441 13.80 9.31 -26.02
N LEU A 442 12.53 8.89 -25.88
CA LEU A 442 11.64 8.57 -26.99
C LEU A 442 11.45 9.73 -28.00
N THR A 443 11.74 10.98 -27.62
CA THR A 443 11.60 12.14 -28.51
C THR A 443 12.76 12.28 -29.50
N ARG A 444 13.92 11.66 -29.25
CA ARG A 444 15.15 11.92 -30.02
C ARG A 444 16.06 10.70 -30.22
N ASP A 445 16.11 9.76 -29.29
CA ASP A 445 17.04 8.64 -29.35
C ASP A 445 16.57 7.59 -30.34
N ALA A 446 17.51 6.90 -31.00
CA ALA A 446 17.19 5.84 -31.95
C ALA A 446 16.59 4.64 -31.21
N LEU A 447 15.45 4.15 -31.71
CA LEU A 447 14.74 3.01 -31.14
C LEU A 447 15.05 1.72 -31.91
N PRO A 448 15.10 0.56 -31.22
CA PRO A 448 15.37 -0.71 -31.87
C PRO A 448 14.23 -1.11 -32.81
N ARG A 449 14.58 -1.79 -33.90
CA ARG A 449 13.59 -2.40 -34.78
C ARG A 449 12.99 -3.63 -34.12
N VAL A 450 11.67 -3.62 -33.96
CA VAL A 450 10.87 -4.71 -33.38
C VAL A 450 9.59 -4.94 -34.18
N ASP A 451 8.85 -6.01 -33.93
CA ASP A 451 7.57 -6.26 -34.61
C ASP A 451 6.48 -5.32 -34.08
N VAL A 452 6.42 -5.14 -32.76
CA VAL A 452 5.39 -4.36 -32.08
C VAL A 452 6.02 -3.38 -31.10
N ILE A 453 5.61 -2.11 -31.17
CA ILE A 453 5.83 -1.12 -30.12
C ILE A 453 4.57 -1.08 -29.25
N PHE A 454 4.73 -1.28 -27.95
CA PHE A 454 3.72 -1.09 -26.94
C PHE A 454 3.98 0.22 -26.20
N SER A 455 3.03 1.15 -26.24
CA SER A 455 3.13 2.47 -25.60
C SER A 455 1.87 2.76 -24.79
N ARG A 456 1.80 2.21 -23.59
CA ARG A 456 0.65 2.42 -22.70
C ARG A 456 0.88 3.62 -21.78
N ASP A 457 -0.14 4.47 -21.68
CA ASP A 457 -0.17 5.66 -20.81
C ASP A 457 1.05 6.59 -20.94
N CYS A 458 1.75 6.57 -22.07
CA CYS A 458 2.87 7.48 -22.35
C CYS A 458 2.38 8.88 -22.79
N LEU A 459 1.71 8.90 -23.95
CA LEU A 459 1.41 10.10 -24.71
C LEU A 459 0.44 11.03 -23.97
N VAL A 460 -0.39 10.46 -23.10
CA VAL A 460 -1.34 11.17 -22.22
C VAL A 460 -0.65 12.14 -21.26
N HIS A 461 0.64 11.95 -20.97
CA HIS A 461 1.44 12.79 -20.08
C HIS A 461 2.24 13.91 -20.79
N LEU A 462 2.21 13.96 -22.12
CA LEU A 462 3.12 14.75 -22.94
C LEU A 462 2.37 15.76 -23.81
N THR A 463 2.96 16.91 -24.11
CA THR A 463 2.31 17.88 -25.03
C THR A 463 2.01 17.23 -26.38
N SER A 464 1.04 17.74 -27.14
CA SER A 464 0.72 17.12 -28.43
C SER A 464 1.92 17.14 -29.39
N ALA A 465 2.78 18.17 -29.29
CA ALA A 465 4.03 18.26 -30.04
C ALA A 465 5.04 17.15 -29.65
N ASP A 466 5.21 16.88 -28.35
CA ASP A 466 6.07 15.78 -27.89
C ASP A 466 5.53 14.42 -28.29
N ALA A 467 4.21 14.23 -28.18
CA ALA A 467 3.56 12.99 -28.56
C ALA A 467 3.72 12.72 -30.07
N LEU A 468 3.54 13.72 -30.94
CA LEU A 468 3.76 13.59 -32.38
C LEU A 468 5.23 13.28 -32.70
N ARG A 469 6.19 13.90 -32.00
CA ARG A 469 7.62 13.59 -32.15
C ARG A 469 7.94 12.14 -31.78
N ILE A 470 7.33 11.61 -30.71
CA ILE A 470 7.49 10.21 -30.31
C ILE A 470 6.90 9.27 -31.36
N ILE A 471 5.68 9.55 -31.87
CA ILE A 471 5.05 8.74 -32.91
C ILE A 471 5.91 8.73 -34.18
N GLU A 472 6.51 9.86 -34.55
CA GLU A 472 7.45 9.92 -35.67
C GLU A 472 8.69 9.06 -35.41
N ASN A 473 9.22 9.09 -34.19
CA ASN A 473 10.34 8.25 -33.80
C ASN A 473 9.99 6.75 -33.82
N PHE A 474 8.77 6.39 -33.42
CA PHE A 474 8.23 5.04 -33.55
C PHE A 474 8.20 4.60 -35.02
N LYS A 475 7.76 5.45 -35.95
CA LYS A 475 7.83 5.16 -37.40
C LYS A 475 9.28 4.99 -37.88
N ARG A 476 10.20 5.86 -37.44
CA ARG A 476 11.63 5.79 -37.83
C ARG A 476 12.34 4.52 -37.36
N SER A 477 11.88 3.90 -36.27
CA SER A 477 12.43 2.61 -35.77
C SER A 477 12.29 1.45 -36.76
N GLY A 478 11.37 1.58 -37.74
CA GLY A 478 11.04 0.51 -38.67
C GLY A 478 10.21 -0.63 -38.06
N ALA A 479 9.60 -0.40 -36.88
CA ALA A 479 8.64 -1.32 -36.31
C ALA A 479 7.36 -1.39 -37.15
N ARG A 480 6.69 -2.55 -37.14
CA ARG A 480 5.50 -2.77 -37.96
C ARG A 480 4.24 -2.24 -37.29
N TYR A 481 4.04 -2.57 -36.02
CA TYR A 481 2.81 -2.26 -35.31
C TYR A 481 3.03 -1.32 -34.13
N LEU A 482 2.04 -0.48 -33.87
CA LEU A 482 1.93 0.32 -32.64
C LEU A 482 0.66 -0.10 -31.88
N LEU A 483 0.84 -0.53 -30.63
CA LEU A 483 -0.21 -0.76 -29.66
C LEU A 483 -0.14 0.34 -28.59
N THR A 484 -1.07 1.29 -28.62
CA THR A 484 -1.03 2.48 -27.73
C THR A 484 -2.39 2.76 -27.09
N THR A 485 -2.36 3.44 -25.94
CA THR A 485 -3.59 3.90 -25.26
C THR A 485 -4.37 4.89 -26.13
N THR A 486 -5.69 4.69 -26.22
CA THR A 486 -6.65 5.60 -26.84
C THR A 486 -7.96 5.64 -26.04
N PHE A 487 -8.70 6.74 -26.12
CA PHE A 487 -10.00 6.92 -25.46
C PHE A 487 -11.07 7.12 -26.53
N THR A 488 -11.80 6.05 -26.86
CA THR A 488 -12.62 5.96 -28.09
C THR A 488 -13.80 6.93 -28.14
N ASP A 489 -14.31 7.33 -26.97
CA ASP A 489 -15.53 8.16 -26.90
C ASP A 489 -15.22 9.67 -26.94
N ARG A 490 -13.93 10.05 -26.93
CA ARG A 490 -13.54 11.48 -26.91
C ARG A 490 -13.63 12.08 -28.30
N GLN A 491 -14.45 13.11 -28.43
CA GLN A 491 -14.66 13.83 -29.68
C GLN A 491 -13.51 14.79 -30.04
N LYS A 492 -12.68 15.18 -29.07
CA LYS A 492 -11.55 16.08 -29.27
C LYS A 492 -10.44 15.86 -28.25
N ASN A 493 -9.20 16.13 -28.64
CA ASN A 493 -8.06 16.17 -27.74
C ASN A 493 -7.85 17.60 -27.24
N ASN A 494 -7.84 17.77 -25.93
CA ASN A 494 -7.44 19.06 -25.33
C ASN A 494 -5.90 19.09 -25.21
N GLU A 495 -5.28 20.27 -25.14
CA GLU A 495 -3.84 20.37 -24.85
C GLU A 495 -3.59 20.40 -23.33
N LEU A 496 -2.39 20.01 -22.91
CA LEU A 496 -1.93 20.24 -21.53
C LEU A 496 -1.71 21.75 -21.31
N ALA A 497 -2.74 22.43 -20.80
CA ALA A 497 -2.68 23.86 -20.54
C ALA A 497 -2.17 24.17 -19.11
N GLY A 498 -1.13 25.01 -19.03
CA GLY A 498 -0.55 25.50 -17.77
C GLY A 498 0.60 24.64 -17.24
N SER A 499 1.49 25.25 -16.44
CA SER A 499 2.70 24.63 -15.86
C SER A 499 2.45 23.46 -14.89
N ASN A 500 1.18 23.09 -14.68
CA ASN A 500 0.72 22.10 -13.70
C ASN A 500 -0.10 20.95 -14.33
N ALA A 501 -0.30 20.92 -15.65
CA ALA A 501 -1.04 19.86 -16.33
C ALA A 501 -0.13 18.65 -16.60
N PHE A 502 -0.50 17.49 -16.06
CA PHE A 502 0.35 16.28 -16.09
C PHE A 502 -0.27 15.11 -16.86
N TRP A 503 -1.56 15.12 -17.16
CA TRP A 503 -2.25 14.01 -17.81
C TRP A 503 -3.52 14.49 -18.52
N ARG A 504 -3.88 13.85 -19.64
CA ARG A 504 -5.16 14.05 -20.34
C ARG A 504 -5.56 12.80 -21.15
N PRO A 505 -6.85 12.50 -21.32
CA PRO A 505 -7.27 11.44 -22.23
C PRO A 505 -7.01 11.88 -23.67
N LEU A 506 -6.56 10.94 -24.51
CA LEU A 506 -6.29 11.17 -25.92
C LEU A 506 -7.05 10.15 -26.78
N ASN A 507 -7.85 10.64 -27.72
CA ASN A 507 -8.36 9.83 -28.82
C ASN A 507 -7.38 9.93 -29.99
N MET A 508 -6.72 8.82 -30.33
CA MET A 508 -5.72 8.78 -31.42
C MET A 508 -6.33 9.04 -32.79
N GLN A 509 -7.62 8.79 -32.98
CA GLN A 509 -8.33 9.06 -34.23
C GLN A 509 -8.75 10.54 -34.36
N ALA A 510 -8.79 11.28 -33.25
CA ALA A 510 -9.11 12.70 -33.27
C ALA A 510 -7.85 13.56 -33.52
N ALA A 511 -8.06 14.78 -34.03
CA ALA A 511 -6.99 15.76 -34.16
C ALA A 511 -6.28 16.01 -32.82
N PRO A 512 -4.96 16.24 -32.80
CA PRO A 512 -4.07 16.39 -33.96
C PRO A 512 -3.49 15.07 -34.51
N PHE A 513 -3.79 13.91 -33.92
CA PHE A 513 -3.17 12.64 -34.29
C PHE A 513 -3.75 12.03 -35.55
N ASN A 514 -5.09 12.07 -35.70
CA ASN A 514 -5.81 11.64 -36.91
C ASN A 514 -5.41 10.24 -37.42
N PHE A 515 -5.20 9.28 -36.51
CA PHE A 515 -4.94 7.89 -36.88
C PHE A 515 -6.16 7.30 -37.62
N PRO A 516 -5.95 6.33 -38.52
CA PRO A 516 -7.07 5.60 -39.13
C PRO A 516 -7.78 4.73 -38.09
N GLU A 517 -8.84 4.02 -38.50
CA GLU A 517 -9.49 3.03 -37.63
C GLU A 517 -8.48 1.96 -37.18
N PRO A 518 -8.50 1.57 -35.89
CA PRO A 518 -7.58 0.55 -35.37
C PRO A 518 -7.90 -0.83 -35.93
N ILE A 519 -6.84 -1.61 -36.16
CA ILE A 519 -6.91 -3.03 -36.58
C ILE A 519 -7.56 -3.88 -35.47
N ALA A 520 -7.27 -3.53 -34.22
CA ALA A 520 -7.84 -4.18 -33.04
C ALA A 520 -7.93 -3.19 -31.88
N LEU A 521 -8.92 -3.39 -31.02
CA LEU A 521 -9.09 -2.69 -29.76
C LEU A 521 -9.16 -3.70 -28.62
N ILE A 522 -8.39 -3.43 -27.56
CA ILE A 522 -8.52 -4.11 -26.28
C ILE A 522 -9.07 -3.07 -25.31
N ASN A 523 -10.34 -3.21 -24.91
CA ASN A 523 -10.88 -2.39 -23.83
C ASN A 523 -10.20 -2.81 -22.53
N GLU A 524 -9.58 -1.85 -21.81
CA GLU A 524 -8.84 -2.18 -20.60
C GLU A 524 -9.75 -2.51 -19.41
N GLY A 525 -11.07 -2.34 -19.56
CA GLY A 525 -12.05 -2.48 -18.47
C GLY A 525 -11.76 -1.50 -17.35
N CYS A 526 -11.25 -0.30 -17.70
CA CYS A 526 -10.74 0.68 -16.75
C CYS A 526 -11.81 1.00 -15.70
N THR A 527 -11.60 0.48 -14.49
CA THR A 527 -12.49 0.68 -13.34
C THR A 527 -12.16 1.97 -12.60
N GLU A 528 -11.05 2.62 -12.97
CA GLU A 528 -10.64 3.92 -12.48
C GLU A 528 -11.79 4.93 -12.68
N GLU A 529 -11.93 5.84 -11.71
CA GLU A 529 -12.94 6.89 -11.76
C GLU A 529 -14.42 6.45 -11.92
N ARG A 530 -14.78 5.20 -11.53
CA ARG A 530 -16.11 4.58 -11.77
C ARG A 530 -16.41 4.36 -13.25
N GLY A 531 -15.40 4.00 -14.03
CA GLY A 531 -15.58 3.78 -15.45
C GLY A 531 -15.83 5.06 -16.24
N LYS A 532 -15.44 6.23 -15.71
CA LYS A 532 -15.39 7.47 -16.49
C LYS A 532 -14.47 7.34 -17.72
N TYR A 533 -13.55 6.39 -17.67
CA TYR A 533 -12.69 5.97 -18.77
C TYR A 533 -13.00 4.57 -19.26
N GLN A 534 -14.26 4.14 -19.23
CA GLN A 534 -14.69 2.87 -19.86
C GLN A 534 -14.31 2.79 -21.34
N ASP A 535 -14.09 3.95 -21.96
CA ASP A 535 -13.61 4.11 -23.34
C ASP A 535 -12.08 3.95 -23.49
N LYS A 536 -11.33 3.80 -22.39
CA LYS A 536 -9.89 3.57 -22.42
C LYS A 536 -9.61 2.18 -22.99
N CYS A 537 -8.95 2.20 -24.14
CA CYS A 537 -8.56 1.01 -24.87
C CYS A 537 -7.08 1.07 -25.23
N LEU A 538 -6.49 -0.10 -25.47
CA LEU A 538 -5.30 -0.22 -26.30
C LEU A 538 -5.76 -0.41 -27.75
N GLY A 539 -5.39 0.53 -28.62
CA GLY A 539 -5.61 0.40 -30.06
C GLY A 539 -4.36 -0.09 -30.76
N LEU A 540 -4.53 -1.00 -31.71
CA LEU A 540 -3.49 -1.52 -32.58
C LEU A 540 -3.57 -0.88 -33.96
N TRP A 541 -2.46 -0.37 -34.47
CA TRP A 541 -2.32 0.16 -35.82
C TRP A 541 -1.06 -0.36 -36.50
N GLU A 542 -1.08 -0.45 -37.84
CA GLU A 542 0.17 -0.51 -38.60
C GLU A 542 0.79 0.89 -38.63
N LEU A 543 2.08 0.98 -38.26
CA LEU A 543 2.80 2.26 -38.22
C LEU A 543 2.88 2.91 -39.60
N ALA A 544 2.85 2.11 -40.68
CA ALA A 544 2.83 2.59 -42.05
C ALA A 544 1.60 3.48 -42.34
N ASP A 545 0.44 3.13 -41.80
CA ASP A 545 -0.86 3.78 -42.10
C ASP A 545 -1.10 5.07 -41.30
N ILE A 546 -0.31 5.30 -40.24
CA ILE A 546 -0.41 6.51 -39.43
C ILE A 546 0.18 7.70 -40.18
N HIS A 547 -0.63 8.69 -40.50
CA HIS A 547 -0.18 9.92 -41.15
C HIS A 547 0.10 11.01 -40.09
N ILE A 548 1.36 11.41 -39.94
CA ILE A 548 1.74 12.47 -39.01
C ILE A 548 1.68 13.80 -39.77
N PRO A 549 0.91 14.80 -39.29
CA PRO A 549 0.93 16.13 -39.90
C PRO A 549 2.35 16.71 -39.87
N SER A 550 2.77 17.35 -40.95
CA SER A 550 4.05 18.07 -40.99
C SER A 550 4.07 19.11 -39.87
N MET A 551 4.96 18.94 -38.89
CA MET A 551 5.16 19.95 -37.86
C MET A 551 5.72 21.20 -38.55
N PRO A 552 5.20 22.41 -38.29
CA PRO A 552 5.81 23.61 -38.82
C PRO A 552 7.26 23.65 -38.35
N ASP A 553 8.20 23.77 -39.29
CA ASP A 553 9.62 23.90 -39.00
C ASP A 553 9.80 24.95 -37.90
N SER A 554 10.38 24.54 -36.77
CA SER A 554 10.81 25.45 -35.73
C SER A 554 12.01 26.22 -36.26
N GLY A 555 11.74 27.22 -37.10
CA GLY A 555 12.68 28.24 -37.52
C GLY A 555 13.29 28.90 -36.30
N GLY A 556 14.61 29.13 -36.37
CA GLY A 556 15.42 29.72 -35.31
C GLY A 556 14.92 31.09 -34.82
N PRO A 557 15.55 31.59 -33.76
CA PRO A 557 15.02 32.70 -32.97
C PRO A 557 15.06 34.03 -33.73
N PRO A 558 14.07 34.93 -33.55
CA PRO A 558 14.28 36.37 -33.60
C PRO A 558 14.97 36.87 -32.31
#